data_AF-A0A3C0YM69-F1
#
_entry.id   AF-A0A3C0YM69-F1
#
_cell.length_a   1.000
_cell.length_b   1.000
_cell.length_c   1.000
_cell.angle_alpha   90.00
_cell.angle_beta   90.00
_cell.angle_gamma   90.00
#
_symmetry.space_group_name_H-M   'P 1'
#
loop_
_entity.id
_entity.type
_entity.pdbx_description
1 polymer ?
#
loop_
_entity_poly.entity_id
_entity_poly.type
_entity_poly.pdbx_seq_one_letter_code
_entity_poly.pdbx_strand_id
1 'polypeptide(L)' 'MIKKIKQFLSSLMLIELLKGMLLTGRYFFARKITVQYPEERT' A
#
# COMPACT_ATOMS: atom_id res chain seq x y z
N MET A 1 -0.27 14.37 -30.41
CA MET A 1 -1.11 14.93 -29.32
C MET A 1 -1.38 13.92 -28.20
N ILE A 2 -1.94 12.73 -28.51
CA ILE A 2 -2.26 11.67 -27.52
C ILE A 2 -1.05 11.16 -26.72
N LYS A 3 0.15 11.09 -27.33
CA LYS A 3 1.38 10.61 -26.68
C LYS A 3 1.80 11.49 -25.47
N LYS A 4 1.64 12.82 -25.58
CA LYS A 4 1.95 13.76 -24.49
C LYS A 4 0.95 13.65 -23.33
N ILE A 5 -0.33 13.48 -23.65
CA ILE A 5 -1.39 13.28 -22.64
C ILE A 5 -1.12 12.02 -21.82
N LYS A 6 -0.73 10.91 -22.47
CA LYS A 6 -0.33 9.67 -21.78
C LYS A 6 0.86 9.87 -20.85
N GLN A 7 1.89 10.58 -21.30
CA GLN A 7 3.07 10.86 -20.48
C GLN A 7 2.74 11.76 -19.28
N PHE A 8 1.90 12.76 -19.50
CA PHE A 8 1.45 13.67 -18.45
C PHE A 8 0.62 12.94 -17.38
N LEU A 9 -0.37 12.13 -17.81
CA LEU A 9 -1.13 11.27 -16.90
C LEU A 9 -0.22 10.28 -16.17
N SER A 10 0.73 9.63 -16.87
CA SER A 10 1.63 8.66 -16.23
C SER A 10 2.52 9.31 -15.18
N SER A 11 2.92 10.57 -15.38
CA SER A 11 3.71 11.32 -14.38
C SER A 11 2.88 11.80 -13.19
N LEU A 12 1.59 12.09 -13.40
CA LEU A 12 0.69 12.61 -12.37
C LEU A 12 -0.06 11.52 -11.60
N MET A 13 -0.24 10.34 -12.17
CA MET A 13 -1.11 9.30 -11.60
C MET A 13 -0.55 8.57 -10.38
N LEU A 14 0.59 9.00 -9.80
CA LEU A 14 1.13 8.46 -8.55
C LEU A 14 1.11 6.91 -8.48
N ILE A 15 1.32 6.25 -9.62
CA ILE A 15 1.08 4.81 -9.75
C ILE A 15 2.02 4.01 -8.84
N GLU A 16 3.24 4.51 -8.64
CA GLU A 16 4.21 3.93 -7.69
C GLU A 16 3.73 4.03 -6.23
N LEU A 17 3.03 5.11 -5.86
CA LEU A 17 2.40 5.23 -4.54
C LEU A 17 1.31 4.16 -4.36
N LEU A 18 0.46 3.96 -5.38
CA LEU A 18 -0.57 2.94 -5.36
C LEU A 18 0.02 1.52 -5.21
N LYS A 19 1.17 1.24 -5.85
CA LYS A 19 1.90 -0.02 -5.66
C LYS A 19 2.37 -0.20 -4.21
N GLY A 20 2.93 0.85 -3.59
CA GLY A 20 3.32 0.83 -2.17
C GLY A 20 2.12 0.66 -1.23
N MET A 21 0.99 1.28 -1.55
CA MET A 21 -0.25 1.13 -0.81
C MET A 21 -0.84 -0.28 -0.93
N LEU A 22 -0.73 -0.94 -2.09
CA LEU A 22 -1.13 -2.34 -2.27
C LEU A 22 -0.35 -3.29 -1.35
N LEU A 23 0.96 -3.10 -1.26
CA LEU A 23 1.81 -3.88 -0.35
C LEU A 23 1.42 -3.63 1.11
N THR A 24 1.26 -2.37 1.50
CA THR A 24 0.86 -1.99 2.85
C THR A 24 -0.52 -2.54 3.20
N GLY A 25 -1.49 -2.43 2.29
CA GLY A 25 -2.84 -2.95 2.42
C GLY A 25 -2.84 -4.46 2.69
N ARG A 26 -2.00 -5.23 1.99
CA ARG A 26 -1.86 -6.68 2.23
C ARG A 26 -1.51 -7.00 3.69
N TYR A 27 -0.58 -6.27 4.29
CA TYR A 27 -0.20 -6.46 5.70
C TYR A 27 -1.21 -5.84 6.67
N PHE A 28 -1.86 -4.75 6.26
CA PHE A 28 -2.89 -4.09 7.07
C PHE A 28 -4.08 -5.02 7.34
N PHE A 29 -4.51 -5.77 6.33
CA PHE A 29 -5.60 -6.75 6.46
C PHE A 29 -5.11 -8.16 6.86
N ALA A 30 -3.81 -8.39 6.97
CA ALA A 30 -3.29 -9.66 7.48
C ALA A 30 -3.62 -9.81 8.97
N ARG A 31 -3.85 -11.06 9.41
CA ARG A 31 -4.11 -11.36 10.82
C ARG A 31 -2.94 -10.90 11.69
N LYS A 32 -3.21 -10.07 12.69
CA LYS A 32 -2.20 -9.62 13.65
C LYS A 32 -1.84 -10.76 14.61
N ILE A 33 -0.55 -10.97 14.78
CA ILE A 33 0.04 -11.89 15.77
C ILE A 33 0.66 -11.06 16.89
N THR A 34 -0.17 -10.31 17.60
CA THR A 34 0.27 -9.47 18.72
C THR A 34 -0.04 -10.18 20.02
N VAL A 35 0.97 -10.39 20.87
CA VAL A 35 0.79 -10.86 22.24
C VAL A 35 0.33 -9.67 23.09
N GLN A 36 -0.83 -9.78 23.72
CA GLN A 36 -1.36 -8.72 24.58
C GLN A 36 -0.80 -8.86 26.00
N TYR A 37 0.35 -8.26 26.27
CA TYR A 37 0.88 -8.21 27.62
C TYR A 37 0.12 -7.19 28.49
N PRO A 38 -0.16 -7.47 29.77
CA PRO A 38 0.25 -8.66 30.54
C PRO A 38 -0.72 -9.85 30.47
N GLU A 39 -1.84 -9.72 29.79
CA GLU A 39 -2.98 -10.65 29.86
C GLU A 39 -2.73 -11.97 29.13
N GLU A 40 -2.01 -11.93 28.02
CA GLU A 40 -1.47 -13.08 27.32
C GLU A 40 0.03 -13.16 27.60
N ARG A 41 0.45 -14.17 28.38
CA ARG A 41 1.87 -14.52 28.55
C ARG A 41 2.12 -15.88 27.92
N THR A 42 2.78 -15.88 26.76
CA THR A 42 3.34 -17.07 26.10
C THR A 42 4.78 -16.80 25.70
#